data_AF-A0AA36ENS0-F1
#
_entry.id   AF-A0AA36ENS0-F1
#
_cell.length_a   1.000
_cell.length_b   1.000
_cell.length_c   1.000
_cell.angle_alpha   90.00
_cell.angle_beta   90.00
_cell.angle_gamma   90.00
#
_symmetry.space_group_name_H-M   'P 1'
#
loop_
_entity.id
_entity.type
_entity.pdbx_description
1 polymer ?
#
loop_
_entity_poly.entity_id
_entity_poly.type
_entity_poly.pdbx_seq_one_letter_code
_entity_poly.pdbx_strand_id
1 'polypeptide(L)'
;MKGSRDDYIKILLPLYEASVTCDWEAAKAIIDKRPELVRFAITDRYETALHIAASAEPTKLAEEFLKNLVNRMEEKDLELENRGGDNALFAAAVSGSPKMVDILLQKHKGMSIPLAASTYCGNHNMAMYLYDASEKMKSLTHIDRIFTLNHCVTADMFDIAVKILTDYPEIMDAPAESHFILDALSGKVDAVNKKEPIKIWKNVDSIFAKLRMKKRISKKDHQALNLLTRVLKSTLKFNKHVIDKILFRRVEDGVQKYSGIVFNAAAVGNTCFIIEIIRIYPHVIWMPNDDGHTIFHIAIMHRHQGIYNLLYEIGSRKYVIASWTDKKENTILHLLGLTIEKVKLQTQSRVSLLLQRDLLWFHDVEKMLPPPLREHKNKDGQTA
;
A
#
# COMPACT_ATOMS: atom_id res chain seq x y z
N MET A 1 18.10 -29.76 -17.52
CA MET A 1 17.84 -31.21 -17.36
C MET A 1 19.07 -32.01 -17.80
N LYS A 2 19.57 -32.95 -16.98
CA LYS A 2 20.52 -33.98 -17.43
C LYS A 2 19.71 -35.24 -17.75
N GLY A 3 19.45 -35.50 -19.02
CA GLY A 3 18.64 -36.61 -19.53
C GLY A 3 18.43 -36.47 -21.04
N SER A 4 18.06 -37.54 -21.74
CA SER A 4 17.79 -37.44 -23.16
C SER A 4 16.50 -36.65 -23.40
N ARG A 5 16.42 -35.90 -24.50
CA ARG A 5 15.18 -35.20 -24.91
C ARG A 5 14.02 -36.18 -25.07
N ASP A 6 14.32 -37.41 -25.45
CA ASP A 6 13.35 -38.49 -25.60
C ASP A 6 12.74 -38.92 -24.26
N ASP A 7 13.54 -38.97 -23.19
CA ASP A 7 13.05 -39.28 -21.83
C ASP A 7 12.12 -38.17 -21.32
N TYR A 8 12.46 -36.91 -21.61
CA TYR A 8 11.58 -35.78 -21.28
C TYR A 8 10.23 -35.93 -21.97
N ILE A 9 10.21 -36.15 -23.29
CA ILE A 9 8.98 -36.28 -24.08
C ILE A 9 8.16 -37.50 -23.64
N LYS A 10 8.80 -38.62 -23.32
CA LYS A 10 8.09 -39.87 -22.99
C LYS A 10 7.61 -39.96 -21.54
N ILE A 11 8.26 -39.26 -20.61
CA ILE A 11 8.03 -39.45 -19.16
C ILE A 11 7.64 -38.14 -18.49
N LEU A 12 8.45 -37.08 -18.64
CA LEU A 12 8.24 -35.84 -17.87
C LEU A 12 7.13 -34.96 -18.46
N LEU A 13 6.97 -34.92 -19.78
CA LEU A 13 5.89 -34.17 -20.42
C LEU A 13 4.50 -34.75 -20.11
N PRO A 14 4.26 -36.08 -20.18
CA PRO A 14 2.98 -36.65 -19.73
C PRO A 14 2.73 -36.44 -18.23
N LEU A 15 3.76 -36.52 -17.39
CA LEU A 15 3.64 -36.24 -15.96
C LEU A 15 3.29 -34.76 -15.69
N TYR A 16 3.87 -33.85 -16.47
CA TYR A 16 3.52 -32.43 -16.46
C TYR A 16 2.05 -32.21 -16.84
N GLU A 17 1.60 -32.78 -17.96
CA GLU A 17 0.20 -32.67 -18.41
C GLU A 17 -0.77 -33.20 -17.34
N ALA A 18 -0.50 -34.38 -16.79
CA ALA A 18 -1.30 -34.97 -15.72
C ALA A 18 -1.32 -34.10 -14.45
N SER A 19 -0.21 -33.41 -14.13
CA SER A 19 -0.12 -32.50 -12.99
C SER A 19 -0.91 -31.20 -13.22
N VAL A 20 -0.88 -30.65 -14.44
CA VAL A 20 -1.67 -29.47 -14.83
C VAL A 20 -3.17 -29.75 -14.78
N THR A 21 -3.60 -30.92 -15.27
CA THR A 21 -5.02 -31.31 -15.27
C THR A 21 -5.46 -31.99 -13.98
N CYS A 22 -4.53 -32.23 -13.05
CA CYS A 22 -4.75 -33.00 -11.82
C CYS A 22 -5.34 -34.40 -12.06
N ASP A 23 -4.92 -35.07 -13.14
CA ASP A 23 -5.27 -36.46 -13.46
C ASP A 23 -4.35 -37.41 -12.68
N TRP A 24 -4.82 -37.85 -11.52
CA TRP A 24 -4.04 -38.72 -10.65
C TRP A 24 -3.78 -40.10 -11.27
N GLU A 25 -4.72 -40.66 -12.01
CA GLU A 25 -4.55 -42.01 -12.57
C GLU A 25 -3.47 -42.02 -13.66
N ALA A 26 -3.45 -40.98 -14.51
CA ALA A 26 -2.39 -40.79 -15.49
C ALA A 26 -1.02 -40.59 -14.82
N ALA A 27 -0.94 -39.72 -13.81
CA ALA A 27 0.30 -39.50 -13.07
C ALA A 27 0.78 -40.76 -12.34
N LYS A 28 -0.14 -41.49 -11.68
CA LYS A 28 0.13 -42.72 -10.94
C LYS A 28 0.69 -43.81 -11.85
N ALA A 29 0.17 -43.98 -13.06
CA ALA A 29 0.68 -44.94 -14.02
C ALA A 29 2.16 -44.71 -14.41
N ILE A 30 2.62 -43.47 -14.30
CA ILE A 30 4.02 -43.07 -14.53
C ILE A 30 4.84 -43.23 -13.25
N ILE A 31 4.34 -42.70 -12.13
CA ILE A 31 5.03 -42.70 -10.81
C ILE A 31 5.19 -44.12 -10.27
N ASP A 32 4.23 -45.02 -10.44
CA ASP A 32 4.34 -46.41 -9.97
C ASP A 32 5.49 -47.17 -10.67
N LYS A 33 5.82 -46.79 -11.92
CA LYS A 33 6.96 -47.35 -12.65
C LYS A 33 8.29 -46.73 -12.22
N ARG A 34 8.26 -45.47 -11.81
CA ARG A 34 9.45 -44.67 -11.43
C ARG A 34 9.14 -43.76 -10.23
N PRO A 35 9.14 -44.31 -9.00
CA PRO A 35 8.73 -43.58 -7.80
C PRO A 35 9.58 -42.35 -7.50
N GLU A 36 10.83 -42.32 -7.97
CA GLU A 36 11.73 -41.18 -7.78
C GLU A 36 11.24 -39.91 -8.51
N LEU A 37 10.34 -40.02 -9.49
CA LEU A 37 9.89 -38.86 -10.28
C LEU A 37 9.15 -37.80 -9.45
N VAL A 38 8.62 -38.15 -8.28
CA VAL A 38 7.95 -37.19 -7.37
C VAL A 38 8.87 -36.05 -6.91
N ARG A 39 10.20 -36.25 -6.97
CA ARG A 39 11.21 -35.24 -6.59
C ARG A 39 11.91 -34.58 -7.79
N PHE A 40 11.50 -34.89 -9.02
CA PHE A 40 12.18 -34.42 -10.22
C PHE A 40 11.63 -33.07 -10.68
N ALA A 41 12.53 -32.20 -11.10
CA ALA A 41 12.18 -31.01 -11.87
C ALA A 41 11.62 -31.42 -13.23
N ILE A 42 10.38 -31.04 -13.52
CA ILE A 42 9.68 -31.30 -14.78
C ILE A 42 9.58 -30.07 -15.69
N THR A 43 9.96 -28.88 -15.19
CA THR A 43 10.08 -27.65 -15.98
C THR A 43 11.47 -27.03 -15.87
N ASP A 44 11.80 -26.10 -16.78
CA ASP A 44 13.03 -25.31 -16.72
C ASP A 44 13.06 -24.30 -15.55
N ARG A 45 11.91 -24.11 -14.88
CA ARG A 45 11.81 -23.38 -13.61
C ARG A 45 12.06 -24.29 -12.41
N TYR A 46 12.49 -25.54 -12.61
CA TYR A 46 12.72 -26.53 -11.56
C TYR A 46 11.46 -26.89 -10.75
N GLU A 47 10.28 -26.72 -11.34
CA GLU A 47 9.04 -27.12 -10.68
C GLU A 47 8.88 -28.64 -10.74
N THR A 48 8.39 -29.22 -9.64
CA THR A 48 7.99 -30.63 -9.56
C THR A 48 6.50 -30.78 -9.88
N ALA A 49 6.03 -32.02 -10.04
CA ALA A 49 4.59 -32.32 -10.14
C ALA A 49 3.76 -31.69 -9.00
N LEU A 50 4.33 -31.63 -7.79
CA LEU A 50 3.67 -31.05 -6.63
C LEU A 50 3.51 -29.53 -6.75
N HIS A 51 4.52 -28.81 -7.27
CA HIS A 51 4.42 -27.37 -7.49
C HIS A 51 3.29 -27.03 -8.45
N ILE A 52 3.25 -27.73 -9.58
CA ILE A 52 2.27 -27.50 -10.64
C ILE A 52 0.87 -27.80 -10.13
N ALA A 53 0.66 -28.95 -9.49
CA ALA A 53 -0.64 -29.29 -8.95
C ALA A 53 -1.08 -28.32 -7.82
N ALA A 54 -0.14 -27.84 -7.00
CA ALA A 54 -0.46 -26.88 -5.93
C ALA A 54 -0.86 -25.50 -6.46
N SER A 55 -0.39 -25.13 -7.66
CA SER A 55 -0.77 -23.91 -8.38
C SER A 55 -2.08 -24.04 -9.16
N ALA A 56 -2.66 -25.24 -9.25
CA ALA A 56 -3.89 -25.47 -10.00
C ALA A 56 -5.11 -24.81 -9.33
N GLU A 57 -6.20 -24.71 -10.09
CA GLU A 57 -7.46 -24.19 -9.55
C GLU A 57 -7.95 -25.04 -8.36
N PRO A 58 -8.57 -24.43 -7.32
CA PRO A 58 -9.03 -25.13 -6.12
C PRO A 58 -10.21 -26.10 -6.40
N THR A 59 -9.91 -27.25 -6.98
CA THR A 59 -10.89 -28.30 -7.29
C THR A 59 -10.66 -29.54 -6.42
N LYS A 60 -11.69 -30.39 -6.28
CA LYS A 60 -11.56 -31.67 -5.59
C LYS A 60 -10.51 -32.58 -6.22
N LEU A 61 -10.38 -32.54 -7.56
CA LEU A 61 -9.36 -33.30 -8.28
C LEU A 61 -7.96 -32.87 -7.88
N ALA A 62 -7.72 -31.55 -7.80
CA ALA A 62 -6.43 -31.02 -7.38
C ALA A 62 -6.13 -31.34 -5.90
N GLU A 63 -7.13 -31.24 -5.01
CA GLU A 63 -7.02 -31.68 -3.60
C GLU A 63 -6.63 -33.17 -3.49
N GLU A 64 -7.32 -34.05 -4.23
CA GLU A 64 -7.05 -35.49 -4.25
C GLU A 64 -5.67 -35.82 -4.84
N PHE A 65 -5.31 -35.15 -5.94
CA PHE A 65 -4.01 -35.29 -6.58
C PHE A 65 -2.88 -34.93 -5.61
N LEU A 66 -2.97 -33.76 -4.94
CA LEU A 66 -1.99 -33.35 -3.93
C LEU A 66 -1.89 -34.37 -2.81
N LYS A 67 -3.02 -34.79 -2.24
CA LYS A 67 -3.05 -35.74 -1.13
C LYS A 67 -2.35 -37.04 -1.51
N ASN A 68 -2.63 -37.56 -2.70
CA ASN A 68 -2.03 -38.79 -3.19
C ASN A 68 -0.53 -38.64 -3.45
N LEU A 69 -0.10 -37.51 -4.00
CA LEU A 69 1.31 -37.22 -4.27
C LEU A 69 2.10 -37.04 -2.96
N VAL A 70 1.59 -36.27 -2.00
CA VAL A 70 2.20 -36.07 -0.67
C VAL A 70 2.36 -37.40 0.08
N ASN A 71 1.44 -38.34 -0.09
CA ASN A 71 1.55 -39.70 0.47
C ASN A 71 2.71 -40.52 -0.13
N ARG A 72 3.24 -40.13 -1.29
CA ARG A 72 4.40 -40.76 -1.95
C ARG A 72 5.73 -40.06 -1.68
N MET A 73 5.72 -38.94 -0.95
CA MET A 73 6.89 -38.08 -0.72
C MET A 73 7.39 -38.16 0.73
N GLU A 74 8.65 -37.82 0.98
CA GLU A 74 9.18 -37.56 2.33
C GLU A 74 8.97 -36.09 2.72
N GLU A 75 9.11 -35.73 4.01
CA GLU A 75 8.95 -34.34 4.47
C GLU A 75 9.89 -33.38 3.73
N LYS A 76 11.17 -33.74 3.60
CA LYS A 76 12.18 -32.98 2.83
C LYS A 76 11.86 -32.80 1.35
N ASP A 77 11.03 -33.68 0.77
CA ASP A 77 10.66 -33.56 -0.65
C ASP A 77 9.60 -32.45 -0.84
N LEU A 78 8.85 -32.10 0.22
CA LEU A 78 7.90 -30.99 0.22
C LEU A 78 8.60 -29.63 0.31
N GLU A 79 9.86 -29.63 0.78
CA GLU A 79 10.74 -28.47 0.89
C GLU A 79 11.49 -28.17 -0.42
N LEU A 80 11.31 -28.98 -1.47
CA LEU A 80 11.95 -28.71 -2.76
C LEU A 80 11.49 -27.36 -3.30
N GLU A 81 12.44 -26.55 -3.68
CA GLU A 81 12.23 -25.22 -4.23
C GLU A 81 12.38 -25.21 -5.75
N ASN A 82 11.54 -24.42 -6.40
CA ASN A 82 11.70 -24.07 -7.80
C ASN A 82 12.88 -23.08 -7.98
N ARG A 83 13.13 -22.64 -9.20
CA ARG A 83 14.20 -21.69 -9.56
C ARG A 83 14.08 -20.33 -8.85
N GLY A 84 12.86 -19.96 -8.42
CA GLY A 84 12.58 -18.74 -7.66
C GLY A 84 12.77 -18.89 -6.15
N GLY A 85 13.05 -20.09 -5.64
CA GLY A 85 13.08 -20.37 -4.20
C GLY A 85 11.70 -20.73 -3.61
N ASP A 86 10.67 -20.90 -4.44
CA ASP A 86 9.31 -21.20 -3.97
C ASP A 86 9.08 -22.71 -3.92
N ASN A 87 8.50 -23.19 -2.83
CA ASN A 87 8.05 -24.57 -2.70
C ASN A 87 6.55 -24.73 -3.06
N ALA A 88 6.05 -25.97 -3.04
CA ALA A 88 4.65 -26.24 -3.36
C ALA A 88 3.65 -25.60 -2.38
N LEU A 89 4.05 -25.40 -1.12
CA LEU A 89 3.21 -24.74 -0.11
C LEU A 89 3.03 -23.25 -0.43
N PHE A 90 4.08 -22.59 -0.92
CA PHE A 90 3.98 -21.23 -1.47
C PHE A 90 2.97 -21.20 -2.63
N ALA A 91 3.09 -22.13 -3.59
CA ALA A 91 2.17 -22.20 -4.73
C ALA A 91 0.70 -22.40 -4.31
N ALA A 92 0.43 -23.26 -3.31
CA ALA A 92 -0.91 -23.46 -2.75
C ALA A 92 -1.46 -22.22 -2.01
N ALA A 93 -0.60 -21.48 -1.34
CA ALA A 93 -0.99 -20.22 -0.69
C ALA A 93 -1.34 -19.15 -1.73
N VAL A 94 -0.59 -19.07 -2.82
CA VAL A 94 -0.88 -18.17 -3.95
C VAL A 94 -2.19 -18.56 -4.63
N SER A 95 -2.44 -19.85 -4.88
CA SER A 95 -3.68 -20.33 -5.51
C SER A 95 -4.92 -20.10 -4.64
N GLY A 96 -4.74 -19.89 -3.33
CA GLY A 96 -5.83 -19.49 -2.44
C GLY A 96 -6.71 -20.64 -1.96
N SER A 97 -6.18 -21.87 -1.91
CA SER A 97 -6.90 -23.05 -1.45
C SER A 97 -6.50 -23.49 -0.03
N PRO A 98 -7.30 -23.19 1.02
CA PRO A 98 -6.96 -23.56 2.40
C PRO A 98 -6.74 -25.06 2.58
N LYS A 99 -7.50 -25.89 1.85
CA LYS A 99 -7.36 -27.34 1.93
C LYS A 99 -6.07 -27.86 1.30
N MET A 100 -5.61 -27.28 0.19
CA MET A 100 -4.32 -27.65 -0.39
C MET A 100 -3.18 -27.29 0.57
N VAL A 101 -3.29 -26.13 1.21
CA VAL A 101 -2.39 -25.73 2.30
C VAL A 101 -2.45 -26.73 3.46
N ASP A 102 -3.63 -27.11 3.93
CA ASP A 102 -3.80 -28.12 5.00
C ASP A 102 -3.13 -29.46 4.64
N ILE A 103 -3.31 -29.93 3.40
CA ILE A 103 -2.72 -31.19 2.92
C ILE A 103 -1.18 -31.12 2.99
N LEU A 104 -0.60 -29.99 2.58
CA LEU A 104 0.85 -29.80 2.60
C LEU A 104 1.39 -29.61 4.03
N LEU A 105 0.65 -28.92 4.90
CA LEU A 105 1.02 -28.69 6.31
C LEU A 105 0.88 -29.93 7.20
N GLN A 106 0.05 -30.91 6.85
CA GLN A 106 -0.06 -32.17 7.61
C GLN A 106 1.28 -32.89 7.76
N LYS A 107 2.19 -32.70 6.81
CA LYS A 107 3.48 -33.40 6.73
C LYS A 107 4.69 -32.48 6.83
N HIS A 108 4.50 -31.16 6.73
CA HIS A 108 5.56 -30.14 6.84
C HIS A 108 5.17 -29.07 7.87
N LYS A 109 5.98 -28.91 8.93
CA LYS A 109 5.68 -27.97 10.05
C LYS A 109 6.24 -26.55 9.86
N GLY A 110 6.94 -26.26 8.76
CA GLY A 110 7.50 -24.93 8.49
C GLY A 110 6.45 -23.95 7.96
N MET A 111 6.04 -22.98 8.77
CA MET A 111 4.93 -22.05 8.50
C MET A 111 5.33 -20.67 7.95
N SER A 112 6.63 -20.38 7.74
CA SER A 112 7.08 -18.99 7.54
C SER A 112 6.70 -18.37 6.19
N ILE A 113 6.63 -19.19 5.15
CA ILE A 113 6.57 -18.75 3.74
C ILE A 113 5.13 -18.48 3.22
N PRO A 114 4.07 -19.21 3.62
CA PRO A 114 2.74 -19.10 2.99
C PRO A 114 2.03 -17.77 3.23
N LEU A 115 2.15 -17.20 4.44
CA LEU A 115 1.38 -16.02 4.82
C LEU A 115 1.86 -14.77 4.07
N ALA A 116 3.17 -14.54 4.00
CA ALA A 116 3.74 -13.44 3.22
C ALA A 116 3.37 -13.57 1.73
N ALA A 117 3.36 -14.77 1.18
CA ALA A 117 2.95 -15.03 -0.21
C ALA A 117 1.49 -14.62 -0.48
N SER A 118 0.56 -15.09 0.36
CA SER A 118 -0.86 -14.79 0.20
C SER A 118 -1.18 -13.30 0.33
N THR A 119 -0.47 -12.57 1.22
CA THR A 119 -0.61 -11.11 1.36
C THR A 119 -0.01 -10.37 0.16
N TYR A 120 1.13 -10.81 -0.35
CA TYR A 120 1.74 -10.27 -1.57
C TYR A 120 0.82 -10.40 -2.79
N CYS A 121 0.15 -11.56 -2.94
CA CYS A 121 -0.78 -11.80 -4.04
C CYS A 121 -2.16 -11.17 -3.85
N GLY A 122 -2.41 -10.45 -2.76
CA GLY A 122 -3.71 -9.81 -2.55
C GLY A 122 -4.84 -10.77 -2.15
N ASN A 123 -4.53 -12.01 -1.77
CA ASN A 123 -5.54 -13.00 -1.41
C ASN A 123 -5.96 -12.88 0.07
N HIS A 124 -6.89 -11.97 0.36
CA HIS A 124 -7.33 -11.65 1.72
C HIS A 124 -7.81 -12.87 2.52
N ASN A 125 -8.67 -13.72 1.94
CA ASN A 125 -9.23 -14.87 2.65
C ASN A 125 -8.14 -15.87 3.04
N MET A 126 -7.22 -16.14 2.11
CA MET A 126 -6.09 -17.02 2.37
C MET A 126 -5.15 -16.43 3.41
N ALA A 127 -4.82 -15.14 3.30
CA ALA A 127 -3.98 -14.44 4.27
C ALA A 127 -4.59 -14.48 5.68
N MET A 128 -5.90 -14.25 5.81
CA MET A 128 -6.59 -14.35 7.10
C MET A 128 -6.55 -15.77 7.67
N TYR A 129 -6.83 -16.77 6.84
CA TYR A 129 -6.77 -18.16 7.23
C TYR A 129 -5.35 -18.57 7.69
N LEU A 130 -4.30 -18.20 6.95
CA LEU A 130 -2.91 -18.48 7.29
C LEU A 130 -2.43 -17.71 8.53
N TYR A 131 -2.95 -16.50 8.74
CA TYR A 131 -2.70 -15.75 9.97
C TYR A 131 -3.21 -16.52 11.19
N ASP A 132 -4.45 -17.00 11.15
CA ASP A 132 -5.04 -17.75 12.26
C ASP A 132 -4.39 -19.14 12.41
N ALA A 133 -4.11 -19.84 11.29
CA ALA A 133 -3.44 -21.14 11.28
C ALA A 133 -2.03 -21.08 11.89
N SER A 134 -1.27 -20.01 11.63
CA SER A 134 0.10 -19.80 12.16
C SER A 134 0.19 -19.41 13.63
N GLU A 135 -0.86 -19.69 14.42
CA GLU A 135 -1.02 -19.20 15.79
C GLU A 135 -0.78 -17.69 15.87
N LYS A 136 -1.32 -16.93 14.89
CA LYS A 136 -1.09 -15.50 14.74
C LYS A 136 0.39 -15.17 14.55
N MET A 137 1.11 -15.88 13.69
CA MET A 137 2.53 -15.63 13.37
C MET A 137 3.52 -15.83 14.53
N LYS A 138 3.15 -16.61 15.54
CA LYS A 138 3.96 -16.77 16.75
C LYS A 138 5.33 -17.41 16.47
N SER A 139 5.37 -18.34 15.52
CA SER A 139 6.60 -19.01 15.06
C SER A 139 7.43 -18.18 14.08
N LEU A 140 6.92 -17.04 13.57
CA LEU A 140 7.61 -16.26 12.56
C LEU A 140 8.69 -15.35 13.16
N THR A 141 9.73 -15.06 12.38
CA THR A 141 10.75 -14.10 12.80
C THR A 141 10.19 -12.68 12.79
N HIS A 142 10.86 -11.75 13.48
CA HIS A 142 10.49 -10.33 13.46
C HIS A 142 10.50 -9.74 12.03
N ILE A 143 11.47 -10.17 11.21
CA ILE A 143 11.60 -9.73 9.81
C ILE A 143 10.43 -10.24 8.98
N ASP A 144 10.04 -11.51 9.13
CA ASP A 144 8.89 -12.09 8.41
C ASP A 144 7.58 -11.37 8.77
N ARG A 145 7.44 -10.95 10.04
CA ARG A 145 6.28 -10.17 10.50
C ARG A 145 6.23 -8.79 9.85
N ILE A 146 7.37 -8.10 9.75
CA ILE A 146 7.47 -6.81 9.05
C ILE A 146 7.11 -6.98 7.58
N PHE A 147 7.68 -7.97 6.88
CA PHE A 147 7.37 -8.21 5.47
C PHE A 147 5.88 -8.48 5.25
N THR A 148 5.28 -9.35 6.06
CA THR A 148 3.85 -9.64 5.99
C THR A 148 3.01 -8.39 6.24
N LEU A 149 3.35 -7.58 7.26
CA LEU A 149 2.65 -6.32 7.53
C LEU A 149 2.72 -5.38 6.33
N ASN A 150 3.90 -5.21 5.74
CA ASN A 150 4.13 -4.34 4.60
C ASN A 150 3.31 -4.79 3.37
N HIS A 151 3.24 -6.11 3.13
CA HIS A 151 2.38 -6.67 2.10
C HIS A 151 0.89 -6.44 2.38
N CYS A 152 0.43 -6.61 3.63
CA CYS A 152 -0.95 -6.28 4.00
C CYS A 152 -1.30 -4.81 3.71
N VAL A 153 -0.40 -3.87 4.04
CA VAL A 153 -0.66 -2.43 3.81
C VAL A 153 -0.69 -2.11 2.32
N THR A 154 0.25 -2.65 1.54
CA THR A 154 0.32 -2.40 0.10
C THR A 154 -0.88 -3.01 -0.64
N ALA A 155 -1.35 -4.20 -0.21
CA ALA A 155 -2.51 -4.90 -0.75
C ALA A 155 -3.88 -4.50 -0.14
N ASP A 156 -3.95 -3.40 0.61
CA ASP A 156 -5.19 -2.89 1.24
C ASP A 156 -5.88 -3.84 2.24
N MET A 157 -5.16 -4.84 2.77
CA MET A 157 -5.61 -5.76 3.81
C MET A 157 -5.47 -5.15 5.22
N PHE A 158 -6.06 -3.98 5.42
CA PHE A 158 -5.85 -3.20 6.64
C PHE A 158 -6.36 -3.87 7.91
N ASP A 159 -7.36 -4.73 7.82
CA ASP A 159 -7.87 -5.50 8.96
C ASP A 159 -6.83 -6.50 9.47
N ILE A 160 -6.12 -7.19 8.57
CA ILE A 160 -4.99 -8.06 8.90
C ILE A 160 -3.82 -7.23 9.43
N ALA A 161 -3.46 -6.12 8.76
CA ALA A 161 -2.40 -5.22 9.23
C ALA A 161 -2.66 -4.71 10.66
N VAL A 162 -3.91 -4.35 10.97
CA VAL A 162 -4.35 -3.95 12.31
C VAL A 162 -4.22 -5.09 13.32
N LYS A 163 -4.56 -6.33 12.95
CA LYS A 163 -4.34 -7.52 13.81
C LYS A 163 -2.85 -7.72 14.09
N ILE A 164 -2.00 -7.68 13.06
CA ILE A 164 -0.54 -7.84 13.20
C ILE A 164 0.02 -6.80 14.19
N LEU A 165 -0.31 -5.52 14.03
CA LEU A 165 0.14 -4.48 14.97
C LEU A 165 -0.52 -4.54 16.36
N THR A 166 -1.61 -5.28 16.51
CA THR A 166 -2.21 -5.55 17.84
C THR A 166 -1.40 -6.63 18.56
N ASP A 167 -1.08 -7.71 17.85
CA ASP A 167 -0.40 -8.87 18.42
C ASP A 167 1.11 -8.64 18.55
N TYR A 168 1.72 -7.81 17.69
CA TYR A 168 3.15 -7.48 17.66
C TYR A 168 3.41 -5.95 17.57
N PRO A 169 3.10 -5.19 18.65
CA PRO A 169 3.29 -3.74 18.66
C PRO A 169 4.76 -3.30 18.57
N GLU A 170 5.71 -4.15 18.96
CA GLU A 170 7.16 -3.89 18.93
C GLU A 170 7.71 -3.65 17.52
N ILE A 171 7.00 -4.09 16.48
CA ILE A 171 7.33 -3.77 15.07
C ILE A 171 7.46 -2.25 14.88
N MET A 172 6.67 -1.47 15.63
CA MET A 172 6.65 -0.02 15.52
C MET A 172 7.78 0.69 16.30
N ASP A 173 8.67 -0.05 16.98
CA ASP A 173 9.80 0.54 17.71
C ASP A 173 10.90 1.02 16.74
N ALA A 174 10.90 0.53 15.49
CA ALA A 174 11.78 1.00 14.43
C ALA A 174 11.16 2.17 13.64
N PRO A 175 11.88 3.30 13.48
CA PRO A 175 11.41 4.45 12.69
C PRO A 175 11.09 4.13 11.22
N ALA A 176 11.82 3.17 10.63
CA ALA A 176 11.64 2.75 9.24
C ALA A 176 10.22 2.22 8.97
N GLU A 177 9.65 1.49 9.93
CA GLU A 177 8.33 0.87 9.77
C GLU A 177 7.21 1.90 9.85
N SER A 178 7.38 2.91 10.70
CA SER A 178 6.50 4.08 10.69
C SER A 178 6.56 4.81 9.34
N HIS A 179 7.76 5.01 8.80
CA HIS A 179 7.93 5.66 7.49
C HIS A 179 7.27 4.87 6.36
N PHE A 180 7.53 3.56 6.26
CA PHE A 180 6.97 2.70 5.21
C PHE A 180 5.43 2.74 5.22
N ILE A 181 4.82 2.51 6.38
CA ILE A 181 3.36 2.39 6.48
C ILE A 181 2.69 3.76 6.24
N LEU A 182 3.25 4.85 6.76
CA LEU A 182 2.71 6.19 6.53
C LEU A 182 2.86 6.62 5.07
N ASP A 183 3.99 6.30 4.41
CA ASP A 183 4.19 6.62 3.00
C ASP A 183 3.19 5.86 2.12
N ALA A 184 3.01 4.56 2.36
CA ALA A 184 2.01 3.77 1.67
C ALA A 184 0.57 4.29 1.88
N LEU A 185 0.20 4.66 3.11
CA LEU A 185 -1.12 5.21 3.42
C LEU A 185 -1.36 6.62 2.85
N SER A 186 -0.29 7.41 2.65
CA SER A 186 -0.39 8.77 2.12
C SER A 186 -1.01 8.81 0.72
N GLY A 187 -0.72 7.81 -0.11
CA GLY A 187 -1.27 7.67 -1.47
C GLY A 187 -2.65 7.00 -1.55
N LYS A 188 -3.12 6.35 -0.48
CA LYS A 188 -4.34 5.53 -0.48
C LYS A 188 -5.59 6.36 -0.14
N VAL A 189 -5.87 7.36 -0.97
CA VAL A 189 -6.95 8.36 -0.78
C VAL A 189 -8.31 7.69 -0.55
N ASP A 190 -8.71 6.73 -1.41
CA ASP A 190 -10.03 6.09 -1.33
C ASP A 190 -10.20 5.16 -0.11
N ALA A 191 -9.09 4.65 0.44
CA ALA A 191 -9.10 3.81 1.63
C ALA A 191 -9.22 4.62 2.92
N VAL A 192 -8.60 5.81 2.95
CA VAL A 192 -8.53 6.67 4.14
C VAL A 192 -9.66 7.71 4.16
N ASN A 193 -10.04 8.27 3.00
CA ASN A 193 -11.14 9.23 2.89
C ASN A 193 -12.48 8.50 2.75
N LYS A 194 -13.55 9.12 3.26
CA LYS A 194 -14.92 8.62 3.03
C LYS A 194 -15.33 8.90 1.58
N LYS A 195 -16.03 7.94 0.96
CA LYS A 195 -16.72 8.13 -0.34
C LYS A 195 -17.87 9.14 -0.30
N GLU A 196 -18.32 9.55 0.89
CA GLU A 196 -19.27 10.66 1.00
C GLU A 196 -18.55 11.97 0.70
N PRO A 197 -19.02 12.78 -0.27
CA PRO A 197 -18.48 14.11 -0.47
C PRO A 197 -18.64 14.85 0.85
N ILE A 198 -17.54 15.39 1.38
CA ILE A 198 -17.59 16.26 2.55
C ILE A 198 -18.40 17.50 2.11
N LYS A 199 -19.72 17.45 2.26
CA LYS A 199 -20.64 18.57 1.97
C LYS A 199 -20.40 19.62 3.06
N ILE A 200 -19.43 20.48 2.82
CA ILE A 200 -19.11 21.62 3.66
C ILE A 200 -20.05 22.74 3.20
N TRP A 201 -21.17 22.88 3.90
CA TRP A 201 -22.05 24.03 3.73
C TRP A 201 -21.31 25.29 4.18
N LYS A 202 -21.57 26.43 3.53
CA LYS A 202 -20.97 27.75 3.81
C LYS A 202 -21.21 28.29 5.24
N ASN A 203 -21.87 27.53 6.12
CA ASN A 203 -22.12 27.89 7.50
C ASN A 203 -21.35 26.95 8.45
N VAL A 204 -20.22 27.45 8.94
CA VAL A 204 -19.60 27.31 10.28
C VAL A 204 -19.70 25.98 11.06
N ASP A 205 -19.82 24.82 10.43
CA ASP A 205 -19.55 23.57 11.13
C ASP A 205 -18.08 23.17 10.93
N SER A 206 -17.28 23.18 12.00
CA SER A 206 -15.89 22.72 11.96
C SER A 206 -15.78 21.26 11.50
N ILE A 207 -14.98 21.02 10.45
CA ILE A 207 -14.52 19.72 9.95
C ILE A 207 -13.87 18.94 11.10
N PHE A 208 -13.01 19.60 11.90
CA PHE A 208 -12.44 18.99 13.12
C PHE A 208 -13.51 18.53 14.12
N ALA A 209 -14.61 19.29 14.28
CA ALA A 209 -15.73 18.93 15.16
C ALA A 209 -16.61 17.79 14.60
N LYS A 210 -16.92 17.78 13.30
CA LYS A 210 -17.68 16.69 12.64
C LYS A 210 -16.95 15.35 12.71
N LEU A 211 -15.65 15.36 12.50
CA LEU A 211 -14.81 14.16 12.63
C LEU A 211 -14.68 13.70 14.09
N ARG A 212 -14.87 14.58 15.08
CA ARG A 212 -14.87 14.24 16.51
C ARG A 212 -16.22 13.65 16.98
N MET A 213 -17.32 13.97 16.31
CA MET A 213 -18.68 13.56 16.71
C MET A 213 -19.22 12.28 16.04
N LYS A 214 -18.65 11.79 14.92
CA LYS A 214 -19.00 10.45 14.38
C LYS A 214 -18.19 9.35 15.10
N LYS A 215 -18.41 9.16 16.41
CA LYS A 215 -17.93 7.98 17.16
C LYS A 215 -19.00 6.87 17.15
N ARG A 216 -19.63 6.65 16.01
CA ARG A 216 -20.55 5.54 15.74
C ARG A 216 -20.43 5.20 14.25
N ILE A 217 -19.43 4.39 13.90
CA ILE A 217 -19.14 4.04 12.51
C ILE A 217 -18.93 2.53 12.42
N SER A 218 -19.54 1.94 11.38
CA SER A 218 -19.43 0.55 10.95
C SER A 218 -17.97 0.05 10.92
N LYS A 219 -17.75 -1.17 11.42
CA LYS A 219 -16.44 -1.77 11.71
C LYS A 219 -15.54 -2.07 10.49
N LYS A 220 -16.10 -2.17 9.28
CA LYS A 220 -15.34 -2.57 8.07
C LYS A 220 -14.69 -1.38 7.35
N ASP A 221 -15.35 -0.21 7.31
CA ASP A 221 -14.93 0.91 6.47
C ASP A 221 -13.82 1.80 7.06
N HIS A 222 -13.25 1.48 8.22
CA HIS A 222 -12.28 2.35 8.92
C HIS A 222 -10.98 1.63 9.32
N GLN A 223 -10.67 0.47 8.74
CA GLN A 223 -9.44 -0.25 9.08
C GLN A 223 -8.19 0.52 8.64
N ALA A 224 -8.20 1.15 7.46
CA ALA A 224 -7.11 2.02 7.01
C ALA A 224 -6.90 3.22 7.94
N LEU A 225 -7.99 3.89 8.35
CA LEU A 225 -7.92 5.01 9.30
C LEU A 225 -7.48 4.56 10.70
N ASN A 226 -7.96 3.41 11.18
CA ASN A 226 -7.53 2.82 12.44
C ASN A 226 -6.04 2.49 12.42
N LEU A 227 -5.57 1.89 11.32
CA LEU A 227 -4.14 1.64 11.09
C LEU A 227 -3.34 2.94 11.12
N LEU A 228 -3.78 3.95 10.35
CA LEU A 228 -3.16 5.28 10.33
C LEU A 228 -3.04 5.86 11.73
N THR A 229 -4.14 5.95 12.48
CA THR A 229 -4.16 6.51 13.83
C THR A 229 -3.23 5.74 14.78
N ARG A 230 -3.13 4.41 14.65
CA ARG A 230 -2.21 3.58 15.46
C ARG A 230 -0.76 3.87 15.13
N VAL A 231 -0.41 3.85 13.86
CA VAL A 231 0.97 4.10 13.38
C VAL A 231 1.41 5.51 13.76
N LEU A 232 0.54 6.50 13.59
CA LEU A 232 0.79 7.89 14.01
C LEU A 232 1.03 7.99 15.52
N LYS A 233 0.23 7.32 16.35
CA LYS A 233 0.44 7.28 17.81
C LYS A 233 1.78 6.63 18.20
N SER A 234 2.17 5.56 17.51
CA SER A 234 3.48 4.94 17.74
C SER A 234 4.62 5.85 17.29
N THR A 235 4.46 6.52 16.15
CA THR A 235 5.45 7.48 15.60
C THR A 235 5.74 8.62 16.60
N LEU A 236 4.72 9.10 17.32
CA LEU A 236 4.87 10.17 18.31
C LEU A 236 5.73 9.77 19.53
N LYS A 237 6.03 8.49 19.73
CA LYS A 237 6.96 8.06 20.79
C LYS A 237 8.40 8.42 20.46
N PHE A 238 8.73 8.67 19.20
CA PHE A 238 10.06 9.09 18.80
C PHE A 238 10.32 10.57 19.12
N ASN A 239 11.58 10.96 19.18
CA ASN A 239 11.94 12.37 19.33
C ASN A 239 11.60 13.17 18.05
N LYS A 240 11.47 14.50 18.21
CA LYS A 240 11.12 15.44 17.14
C LYS A 240 11.93 15.24 15.85
N HIS A 241 13.24 15.09 15.97
CA HIS A 241 14.12 14.95 14.80
C HIS A 241 13.81 13.70 13.98
N VAL A 242 13.50 12.58 14.65
CA VAL A 242 13.10 11.33 13.99
C VAL A 242 11.72 11.48 13.34
N ILE A 243 10.75 12.08 14.03
CA ILE A 243 9.42 12.37 13.47
C ILE A 243 9.55 13.25 12.22
N ASP A 244 10.38 14.29 12.28
CA ASP A 244 10.57 15.21 11.15
C ASP A 244 11.23 14.48 9.96
N LYS A 245 12.16 13.56 10.21
CA LYS A 245 12.72 12.69 9.16
C LYS A 245 11.64 11.79 8.54
N ILE A 246 10.80 11.16 9.35
CA ILE A 246 9.74 10.26 8.88
C ILE A 246 8.75 11.02 7.98
N LEU A 247 8.26 12.18 8.44
CA LEU A 247 7.14 12.88 7.81
C LEU A 247 7.54 13.76 6.63
N PHE A 248 8.69 14.42 6.69
CA PHE A 248 9.04 15.48 5.74
C PHE A 248 10.19 15.13 4.81
N ARG A 249 10.97 14.09 5.11
CA ARG A 249 12.15 13.77 4.30
C ARG A 249 11.92 12.57 3.40
N ARG A 250 12.50 12.63 2.21
CA ARG A 250 12.58 11.54 1.23
C ARG A 250 13.97 11.50 0.63
N VAL A 251 14.45 10.31 0.26
CA VAL A 251 15.73 10.15 -0.45
C VAL A 251 15.41 10.02 -1.94
N GLU A 252 15.95 10.91 -2.74
CA GLU A 252 15.83 10.92 -4.19
C GLU A 252 17.24 11.01 -4.79
N ASP A 253 17.62 10.05 -5.63
CA ASP A 253 18.96 9.96 -6.26
C ASP A 253 20.12 10.06 -5.24
N GLY A 254 19.94 9.45 -4.06
CA GLY A 254 20.92 9.50 -2.96
C GLY A 254 20.94 10.83 -2.19
N VAL A 255 20.13 11.81 -2.58
CA VAL A 255 20.03 13.12 -1.91
C VAL A 255 18.81 13.15 -1.00
N GLN A 256 19.02 13.56 0.26
CA GLN A 256 17.93 13.78 1.18
C GLN A 256 17.23 15.12 0.87
N LYS A 257 15.96 15.04 0.47
CA LYS A 257 15.10 16.19 0.18
C LYS A 257 13.99 16.34 1.20
N TYR A 258 13.52 17.56 1.39
CA TYR A 258 12.35 17.89 2.22
C TYR A 258 11.06 17.81 1.38
N SER A 259 10.83 16.67 0.72
CA SER A 259 9.70 16.36 -0.18
C SER A 259 8.95 15.08 0.25
N GLY A 260 8.90 14.84 1.56
CA GLY A 260 8.37 13.62 2.17
C GLY A 260 6.85 13.43 2.17
N ILE A 261 6.43 12.48 3.00
CA ILE A 261 5.09 11.88 3.06
C ILE A 261 3.95 12.93 3.10
N VAL A 262 4.08 13.96 3.92
CA VAL A 262 3.00 14.96 4.09
C VAL A 262 2.75 15.79 2.84
N PHE A 263 3.79 16.03 2.05
CA PHE A 263 3.68 16.79 0.81
C PHE A 263 3.06 15.95 -0.30
N ASN A 264 3.39 14.65 -0.36
CA ASN A 264 2.73 13.71 -1.26
C ASN A 264 1.24 13.55 -0.93
N ALA A 265 0.91 13.37 0.36
CA ALA A 265 -0.48 13.34 0.82
C ALA A 265 -1.26 14.59 0.39
N ALA A 266 -0.62 15.76 0.47
CA ALA A 266 -1.22 17.01 0.01
C ALA A 266 -1.40 17.07 -1.51
N ALA A 267 -0.42 16.59 -2.29
CA ALA A 267 -0.45 16.57 -3.75
C ALA A 267 -1.52 15.62 -4.32
N VAL A 268 -1.83 14.52 -3.62
CA VAL A 268 -2.90 13.58 -4.01
C VAL A 268 -4.25 13.89 -3.36
N GLY A 269 -4.32 14.87 -2.45
CA GLY A 269 -5.58 15.29 -1.82
C GLY A 269 -6.07 14.40 -0.69
N ASN A 270 -5.16 13.67 -0.01
CA ASN A 270 -5.49 12.81 1.12
C ASN A 270 -5.84 13.61 2.39
N THR A 271 -7.02 14.23 2.38
CA THR A 271 -7.49 15.17 3.39
C THR A 271 -7.58 14.54 4.78
N CYS A 272 -8.11 13.32 4.90
CA CYS A 272 -8.21 12.64 6.20
C CYS A 272 -6.82 12.34 6.78
N PHE A 273 -5.85 11.92 5.95
CA PHE A 273 -4.48 11.71 6.39
C PHE A 273 -3.86 12.99 6.97
N ILE A 274 -3.98 14.10 6.23
CA ILE A 274 -3.48 15.41 6.68
C ILE A 274 -4.15 15.86 7.99
N ILE A 275 -5.47 15.66 8.14
CA ILE A 275 -6.18 16.00 9.37
C ILE A 275 -5.66 15.20 10.56
N GLU A 276 -5.46 13.89 10.40
CA GLU A 276 -4.92 13.05 11.47
C GLU A 276 -3.52 13.47 11.89
N ILE A 277 -2.65 13.84 10.93
CA ILE A 277 -1.33 14.40 11.26
C ILE A 277 -1.45 15.74 11.98
N ILE A 278 -2.27 16.68 11.50
CA ILE A 278 -2.43 18.00 12.17
C ILE A 278 -2.92 17.83 13.61
N ARG A 279 -3.80 16.85 13.87
CA ARG A 279 -4.32 16.57 15.22
C ARG A 279 -3.26 16.15 16.21
N ILE A 280 -2.29 15.34 15.76
CA ILE A 280 -1.28 14.76 16.62
C ILE A 280 0.07 15.49 16.56
N TYR A 281 0.35 16.20 15.47
CA TYR A 281 1.57 16.95 15.22
C TYR A 281 1.26 18.31 14.54
N PRO A 282 0.64 19.28 15.27
CA PRO A 282 0.11 20.51 14.69
C PRO A 282 1.16 21.41 14.01
N HIS A 283 2.44 21.24 14.33
CA HIS A 283 3.53 22.00 13.75
C HIS A 283 3.67 21.79 12.23
N VAL A 284 3.15 20.68 11.69
CA VAL A 284 3.15 20.34 10.26
C VAL A 284 2.61 21.47 9.36
N ILE A 285 1.67 22.28 9.85
CA ILE A 285 1.04 23.36 9.08
C ILE A 285 2.02 24.47 8.68
N TRP A 286 3.17 24.54 9.37
CA TRP A 286 4.22 25.54 9.18
C TRP A 286 5.45 25.00 8.45
N MET A 287 5.42 23.78 7.93
CA MET A 287 6.61 23.19 7.32
C MET A 287 6.60 23.37 5.81
N PRO A 288 7.54 24.15 5.23
CA PRO A 288 7.71 24.22 3.78
C PRO A 288 8.56 23.05 3.29
N ASN A 289 8.34 22.63 2.04
CA ASN A 289 9.22 21.73 1.31
C ASN A 289 10.47 22.46 0.80
N ASP A 290 11.34 21.78 0.06
CA ASP A 290 12.55 22.39 -0.53
C ASP A 290 12.27 23.53 -1.52
N ASP A 291 11.05 23.62 -2.05
CA ASP A 291 10.62 24.70 -2.95
C ASP A 291 10.04 25.91 -2.19
N GLY A 292 9.86 25.81 -0.87
CA GLY A 292 9.20 26.83 -0.04
C GLY A 292 7.68 26.60 0.11
N HIS A 293 7.14 25.49 -0.39
CA HIS A 293 5.71 25.21 -0.39
C HIS A 293 5.28 24.42 0.85
N THR A 294 4.30 24.95 1.59
CA THR A 294 3.60 24.17 2.63
C THR A 294 2.60 23.20 2.01
N ILE A 295 2.05 22.28 2.83
CA ILE A 295 0.95 21.39 2.42
C ILE A 295 -0.25 22.14 1.81
N PHE A 296 -0.47 23.41 2.18
CA PHE A 296 -1.56 24.23 1.64
C PHE A 296 -1.26 24.79 0.25
N HIS A 297 -0.02 25.18 0.00
CA HIS A 297 0.44 25.58 -1.34
C HIS A 297 0.24 24.43 -2.32
N ILE A 298 0.73 23.24 -1.95
CA ILE A 298 0.59 22.03 -2.75
C ILE A 298 -0.89 21.69 -2.97
N ALA A 299 -1.70 21.67 -1.92
CA ALA A 299 -3.12 21.37 -2.05
C ALA A 299 -3.85 22.35 -3.00
N ILE A 300 -3.55 23.65 -2.93
CA ILE A 300 -4.15 24.65 -3.82
C ILE A 300 -3.70 24.46 -5.27
N MET A 301 -2.40 24.26 -5.48
CA MET A 301 -1.82 23.97 -6.80
C MET A 301 -2.40 22.71 -7.43
N HIS A 302 -2.90 21.76 -6.63
CA HIS A 302 -3.53 20.53 -7.12
C HIS A 302 -5.07 20.54 -7.01
N ARG A 303 -5.69 21.69 -6.69
CA ARG A 303 -7.16 21.88 -6.54
C ARG A 303 -7.82 20.97 -5.49
N HIS A 304 -7.10 20.62 -4.43
CA HIS A 304 -7.60 19.78 -3.35
C HIS A 304 -8.34 20.59 -2.28
N GLN A 305 -9.61 20.89 -2.56
CA GLN A 305 -10.51 21.69 -1.72
C GLN A 305 -10.55 21.23 -0.26
N GLY A 306 -10.50 19.91 0.00
CA GLY A 306 -10.59 19.37 1.37
C GLY A 306 -9.49 19.88 2.29
N ILE A 307 -8.25 19.95 1.79
CA ILE A 307 -7.09 20.45 2.55
C ILE A 307 -7.11 21.98 2.57
N TYR A 308 -7.46 22.64 1.46
CA TYR A 308 -7.65 24.10 1.41
C TYR A 308 -8.63 24.59 2.48
N ASN A 309 -9.76 23.89 2.66
CA ASN A 309 -10.77 24.27 3.63
C ASN A 309 -10.26 24.26 5.08
N LEU A 310 -9.18 23.51 5.38
CA LEU A 310 -8.54 23.52 6.69
C LEU A 310 -7.89 24.88 7.02
N LEU A 311 -7.57 25.72 6.02
CA LEU A 311 -7.09 27.09 6.24
C LEU A 311 -8.13 27.93 6.99
N TYR A 312 -9.42 27.71 6.75
CA TYR A 312 -10.49 28.42 7.46
C TYR A 312 -10.62 27.99 8.91
N GLU A 313 -10.10 26.82 9.28
CA GLU A 313 -10.20 26.26 10.63
C GLU A 313 -9.05 26.66 11.55
N ILE A 314 -7.90 27.02 10.98
CA ILE A 314 -6.72 27.44 11.76
C ILE A 314 -6.75 28.92 12.16
N GLY A 315 -7.79 29.67 11.79
CA GLY A 315 -7.99 31.06 12.19
C GLY A 315 -7.07 32.04 11.46
N SER A 316 -6.53 33.03 12.16
CA SER A 316 -5.64 34.06 11.57
C SER A 316 -4.32 33.53 11.04
N ARG A 317 -3.89 32.33 11.48
CA ARG A 317 -2.67 31.64 11.00
C ARG A 317 -2.67 31.45 9.49
N LYS A 318 -3.84 31.32 8.86
CA LYS A 318 -3.97 31.21 7.41
C LYS A 318 -3.35 32.39 6.66
N TYR A 319 -3.39 33.60 7.23
CA TYR A 319 -2.82 34.79 6.62
C TYR A 319 -1.29 34.77 6.63
N VAL A 320 -0.69 34.17 7.68
CA VAL A 320 0.76 33.97 7.76
C VAL A 320 1.21 32.93 6.75
N ILE A 321 0.49 31.80 6.64
CA ILE A 321 0.80 30.77 5.64
C ILE A 321 0.64 31.33 4.22
N ALA A 322 -0.41 32.11 3.98
CA ALA A 322 -0.68 32.75 2.72
C ALA A 322 0.36 33.80 2.30
N SER A 323 1.07 34.40 3.27
CA SER A 323 2.13 35.37 3.00
C SER A 323 3.48 34.74 2.70
N TRP A 324 3.60 33.41 2.76
CA TRP A 324 4.83 32.73 2.40
C TRP A 324 4.97 32.66 0.88
N THR A 325 6.22 32.67 0.44
CA THR A 325 6.56 32.66 -0.97
C THR A 325 7.62 31.60 -1.26
N ASP A 326 7.65 31.15 -2.51
CA ASP A 326 8.70 30.25 -3.00
C ASP A 326 10.04 30.99 -3.19
N LYS A 327 11.06 30.27 -3.65
CA LYS A 327 12.39 30.85 -3.94
C LYS A 327 12.37 31.97 -4.99
N LYS A 328 11.30 32.12 -5.78
CA LYS A 328 11.07 33.17 -6.78
C LYS A 328 10.14 34.28 -6.29
N GLU A 329 9.83 34.30 -4.99
CA GLU A 329 8.86 35.21 -4.39
C GLU A 329 7.44 35.06 -4.98
N ASN A 330 7.12 33.89 -5.53
CA ASN A 330 5.75 33.60 -5.96
C ASN A 330 4.87 33.35 -4.74
N THR A 331 3.77 34.10 -4.64
CA THR A 331 2.69 33.78 -3.71
C THR A 331 1.88 32.58 -4.19
N ILE A 332 0.98 32.09 -3.34
CA ILE A 332 0.07 31.00 -3.70
C ILE A 332 -0.79 31.27 -4.95
N LEU A 333 -1.10 32.54 -5.26
CA LEU A 333 -1.82 32.89 -6.49
C LEU A 333 -0.93 32.76 -7.73
N HIS A 334 0.32 33.22 -7.67
CA HIS A 334 1.26 33.05 -8.77
C HIS A 334 1.44 31.57 -9.10
N LEU A 335 1.66 30.75 -8.06
CA LEU A 335 1.79 29.30 -8.21
C LEU A 335 0.53 28.69 -8.84
N LEU A 336 -0.65 29.14 -8.42
CA LEU A 336 -1.90 28.69 -9.01
C LEU A 336 -2.04 29.11 -10.47
N GLY A 337 -1.78 30.38 -10.82
CA GLY A 337 -1.77 30.89 -12.19
C GLY A 337 -0.84 30.09 -13.10
N LEU A 338 0.40 29.85 -12.67
CA LEU A 338 1.39 29.04 -13.40
C LEU A 338 0.89 27.61 -13.65
N THR A 339 0.22 26.99 -12.68
CA THR A 339 -0.36 25.64 -12.89
C THR A 339 -1.50 25.65 -13.91
N ILE A 340 -2.34 26.70 -13.91
CA ILE A 340 -3.43 26.85 -14.89
C ILE A 340 -2.88 27.04 -16.30
N GLU A 341 -1.85 27.89 -16.45
CA GLU A 341 -1.18 28.10 -17.74
C GLU A 341 -0.55 26.81 -18.27
N LYS A 342 0.09 26.03 -17.41
CA LYS A 342 0.65 24.71 -17.78
C LYS A 342 -0.44 23.77 -18.30
N VAL A 343 -1.60 23.70 -17.64
CA VAL A 343 -2.74 22.88 -18.08
C VAL A 343 -3.29 23.39 -19.42
N LYS A 344 -3.39 24.71 -19.61
CA LYS A 344 -3.81 25.33 -20.87
C LYS A 344 -2.91 24.93 -22.04
N LEU A 345 -1.58 24.98 -21.84
CA LEU A 345 -0.60 24.59 -22.85
C LEU A 345 -0.70 23.09 -23.20
N GLN A 346 -0.88 22.24 -22.20
CA GLN A 346 -1.01 20.78 -22.41
C GLN A 346 -2.31 20.39 -23.13
N THR A 347 -3.40 21.12 -22.91
CA THR A 347 -4.72 20.78 -23.46
C THR A 347 -5.01 21.40 -24.83
N GLN A 348 -4.12 22.25 -25.37
CA GLN A 348 -4.26 22.96 -26.66
C GLN A 348 -5.62 23.66 -26.88
N SER A 349 -6.41 23.89 -25.82
CA SER A 349 -7.78 24.36 -25.91
C SER A 349 -7.89 25.81 -25.48
N ARG A 350 -8.59 26.63 -26.28
CA ARG A 350 -8.79 28.05 -25.98
C ARG A 350 -9.83 28.31 -24.90
N VAL A 351 -10.77 27.38 -24.65
CA VAL A 351 -11.72 27.42 -23.52
C VAL A 351 -12.20 25.98 -23.23
N SER A 352 -11.58 25.30 -22.27
CA SER A 352 -12.06 24.00 -21.78
C SER A 352 -12.87 24.19 -20.49
N LEU A 353 -13.80 23.27 -20.20
CA LEU A 353 -14.52 23.24 -18.91
C LEU A 353 -13.56 23.18 -17.71
N LEU A 354 -12.36 22.61 -17.90
CA LEU A 354 -11.29 22.59 -16.91
C LEU A 354 -10.78 24.01 -16.61
N LEU A 355 -10.52 24.81 -17.64
CA LEU A 355 -10.11 26.22 -17.46
C LEU A 355 -11.19 27.05 -16.76
N GLN A 356 -12.47 26.81 -17.06
CA GLN A 356 -13.58 27.48 -16.37
C GLN A 356 -13.60 27.16 -14.87
N ARG A 357 -13.41 25.89 -14.49
CA ARG A 357 -13.32 25.47 -13.09
C ARG A 357 -12.09 26.04 -12.40
N ASP A 358 -10.96 26.06 -13.10
CA ASP A 358 -9.71 26.62 -12.61
C ASP A 358 -9.81 28.13 -12.34
N LEU A 359 -10.54 28.89 -13.16
CA LEU A 359 -10.81 30.31 -12.92
C LEU A 359 -11.69 30.54 -11.69
N LEU A 360 -12.73 29.72 -11.49
CA LEU A 360 -13.54 29.77 -10.27
C LEU A 360 -12.70 29.46 -9.03
N TRP A 361 -11.84 28.45 -9.14
CA TRP A 361 -10.91 28.08 -8.08
C TRP A 361 -9.91 29.20 -7.75
N PHE A 362 -9.33 29.83 -8.79
CA PHE A 362 -8.44 30.98 -8.63
C PHE A 362 -9.13 32.11 -7.86
N HIS A 363 -10.36 32.45 -8.25
CA HIS A 363 -11.10 33.52 -7.60
C HIS A 363 -11.49 33.19 -6.15
N ASP A 364 -11.78 31.93 -5.84
CA ASP A 364 -12.05 31.50 -4.47
C ASP A 364 -10.78 31.58 -3.59
N VAL A 365 -9.61 31.19 -4.12
CA VAL A 365 -8.32 31.35 -3.43
C VAL A 365 -7.96 32.83 -3.26
N GLU A 366 -8.17 33.65 -4.28
CA GLU A 366 -7.92 35.09 -4.25
C GLU A 366 -8.73 35.80 -3.15
N LYS A 367 -10.02 35.44 -3.00
CA LYS A 367 -10.89 35.97 -1.93
C LYS A 367 -10.39 35.66 -0.53
N MET A 368 -9.72 34.53 -0.34
CA MET A 368 -9.15 34.16 0.95
C MET A 368 -8.01 35.10 1.37
N LEU A 369 -7.31 35.71 0.41
CA LEU A 369 -6.13 36.52 0.65
C LEU A 369 -6.48 37.96 1.03
N PRO A 370 -5.72 38.60 1.93
CA PRO A 370 -5.82 40.03 2.19
C PRO A 370 -5.33 40.83 0.98
N PRO A 371 -5.81 42.07 0.77
CA PRO A 371 -5.49 42.88 -0.40
C PRO A 371 -3.98 43.00 -0.74
N PRO A 372 -3.07 43.22 0.22
CA PRO A 372 -1.64 43.35 -0.09
C PRO A 372 -1.02 42.10 -0.71
N LEU A 373 -1.57 40.91 -0.44
CA LEU A 373 -1.06 39.66 -1.01
C LEU A 373 -1.61 39.36 -2.40
N ARG A 374 -2.73 40.00 -2.78
CA ARG A 374 -3.30 39.89 -4.14
C ARG A 374 -2.48 40.70 -5.15
N GLU A 375 -1.96 41.84 -4.72
CA GLU A 375 -1.16 42.76 -5.53
C GLU A 375 0.35 42.53 -5.38
N HIS A 376 0.76 41.48 -4.66
CA HIS A 376 2.17 41.17 -4.45
C HIS A 376 2.86 40.90 -5.79
N LYS A 377 4.09 41.39 -5.94
CA LYS A 377 4.92 41.15 -7.11
C LYS A 377 6.00 40.13 -6.80
N ASN A 378 6.17 39.14 -7.66
CA ASN A 378 7.27 38.18 -7.56
C ASN A 378 8.62 38.81 -7.94
N LYS A 379 9.71 38.01 -7.94
CA LYS A 379 11.06 38.49 -8.31
C LYS A 379 11.15 39.09 -9.72
N ASP A 380 10.26 38.69 -10.62
CA ASP A 380 10.18 39.20 -11.99
C ASP A 380 9.31 40.48 -12.10
N GLY A 381 8.81 40.98 -10.97
CA GLY A 381 7.96 42.18 -10.90
C GLY A 381 6.52 41.95 -11.37
N GLN A 382 6.11 40.69 -11.55
CA GLN A 382 4.80 40.29 -12.05
C GLN A 382 3.83 40.09 -10.88
N THR A 383 2.57 40.46 -11.07
CA THR A 383 1.46 40.03 -10.20
C THR A 383 0.88 38.71 -10.73
N ALA A 384 0.13 38.00 -9.88
CA ALA A 384 -0.42 36.68 -10.17
C ALA A 384 -1.47 36.63 -11.29
#